data_AF-A0A7Z8VJB3-F1
#
_entry.id   AF-A0A7Z8VJB3-F1
#
_cell.length_a   1.000
_cell.length_b   1.000
_cell.length_c   1.000
_cell.angle_alpha   90.00
_cell.angle_beta   90.00
_cell.angle_gamma   90.00
#
_symmetry.space_group_name_H-M   'P 1'
#
loop_
_entity.id
_entity.type
_entity.pdbx_description
1 polymer ?
#
loop_
_entity_poly.entity_id
_entity_poly.type
_entity_poly.pdbx_seq_one_letter_code
_entity_poly.pdbx_strand_id
1 'polypeptide(L)'
;MKVQQLSIPEIAEKLTNNGLVIQAGTFSYSIQTRYHSIAESISILYADFEVLSSDELFIDFHVSIDPADFLSKYINRKAQFFLTAFPHSVPYLPSTPRQSLSGA
;
A
#
# COMPACT_ATOMS: atom_id res chain seq x y z
N MET A 1 13.42 11.86 -9.64
CA MET A 1 13.97 11.89 -8.26
C MET A 1 13.97 10.46 -7.75
N LYS A 2 14.96 10.01 -6.97
CA LYS A 2 14.94 8.68 -6.33
C LYS A 2 14.39 8.76 -4.91
N VAL A 3 13.84 7.66 -4.39
CA VAL A 3 13.34 7.59 -3.01
C VAL A 3 14.41 7.94 -1.99
N GLN A 4 15.64 7.45 -2.14
CA GLN A 4 16.74 7.71 -1.20
C GLN A 4 17.15 9.19 -1.09
N GLN A 5 16.69 10.04 -2.02
CA GLN A 5 16.93 11.48 -1.97
C GLN A 5 15.91 12.22 -1.10
N LEU A 6 14.83 11.54 -0.68
CA LEU A 6 13.87 12.04 0.27
C LEU A 6 14.27 11.64 1.69
N SER A 7 14.10 12.56 2.62
CA SER A 7 14.16 12.26 4.04
C SER A 7 12.94 11.43 4.48
N ILE A 8 13.09 10.66 5.55
CA ILE A 8 11.99 9.86 6.12
C ILE A 8 10.74 10.72 6.43
N PRO A 9 10.87 11.94 6.99
CA PRO A 9 9.72 12.83 7.17
C PRO A 9 9.00 13.20 5.86
N GLU A 10 9.75 13.50 4.78
CA GLU A 10 9.15 13.81 3.47
C GLU A 10 8.43 12.61 2.87
N ILE A 11 9.01 11.41 3.03
CA ILE A 11 8.36 10.16 2.63
C ILE A 11 7.06 9.98 3.41
N ALA A 12 7.08 10.15 4.74
CA ALA A 12 5.90 10.01 5.59
C ALA A 12 4.80 11.03 5.24
N GLU A 13 5.17 12.28 4.95
CA GLU A 13 4.24 13.32 4.53
C GLU A 13 3.57 12.96 3.20
N LYS A 14 4.36 12.54 2.21
CA LYS A 14 3.85 12.10 0.90
C LYS A 14 2.91 10.91 1.04
N LEU A 15 3.28 9.90 1.84
CA LEU A 15 2.45 8.73 2.11
C LEU A 15 1.10 9.08 2.76
N THR A 16 1.07 10.11 3.61
CA THR A 16 -0.15 10.46 4.36
C THR A 16 -1.12 11.32 3.54
N ASN A 17 -0.59 12.27 2.76
CA ASN A 17 -1.40 13.32 2.14
C ASN A 17 -1.65 13.06 0.65
N ASN A 18 -0.59 13.07 -0.16
CA ASN A 18 -0.71 13.16 -1.62
C ASN A 18 -0.56 11.79 -2.31
N GLY A 19 -0.07 10.78 -1.58
CA GLY A 19 0.41 9.52 -2.15
C GLY A 19 1.84 9.64 -2.63
N LEU A 20 2.66 8.65 -2.27
CA LEU A 20 4.00 8.51 -2.81
C LEU A 20 3.93 7.69 -4.09
N VAL A 21 4.17 8.33 -5.24
CA VAL A 21 4.18 7.64 -6.53
C VAL A 21 5.58 7.11 -6.82
N ILE A 22 5.70 5.80 -6.96
CA ILE A 22 6.95 5.10 -7.26
C ILE A 22 6.83 4.41 -8.63
N GLN A 23 7.81 4.63 -9.51
CA GLN A 23 7.95 3.88 -10.75
C GLN A 23 8.73 2.59 -10.47
N ALA A 24 8.06 1.45 -10.61
CA ALA A 24 8.63 0.12 -10.45
C ALA A 24 8.56 -0.63 -11.79
N GLY A 25 9.62 -0.49 -12.59
CA GLY A 25 9.66 -1.04 -13.94
C GLY A 25 8.71 -0.28 -14.87
N THR A 26 7.81 -1.00 -15.55
CA THR A 26 6.84 -0.40 -16.48
C THR A 26 5.62 0.20 -15.76
N PHE A 27 5.41 -0.15 -14.49
CA PHE A 27 4.22 0.25 -13.75
C PHE A 27 4.52 1.33 -12.72
N SER A 28 3.52 2.17 -12.51
CA SER A 28 3.49 3.24 -11.52
C SER A 28 2.55 2.89 -10.36
N TYR A 29 3.03 3.08 -9.14
CA TYR A 29 2.30 2.76 -7.91
C TYR A 29 2.17 4.01 -7.05
N SER A 30 0.95 4.42 -6.72
CA SER A 30 0.70 5.45 -5.72
C SER A 30 0.36 4.81 -4.39
N ILE A 31 1.26 4.97 -3.42
CA ILE A 31 1.14 4.39 -2.08
C ILE A 31 0.64 5.46 -1.11
N GLN A 32 -0.46 5.17 -0.41
CA GLN A 32 -1.02 6.01 0.65
C GLN A 32 -1.19 5.22 1.93
N THR A 33 -0.77 5.79 3.06
CA THR A 33 -0.91 5.17 4.37
C THR A 33 -0.70 6.16 5.50
N ARG A 34 -1.38 5.93 6.63
CA ARG A 34 -1.17 6.65 7.90
C ARG A 34 -0.12 5.98 8.80
N TYR A 35 0.45 4.84 8.41
CA TYR A 35 1.45 4.14 9.21
C TYR A 35 2.86 4.72 8.99
N HIS A 36 3.35 5.51 9.94
CA HIS A 36 4.70 6.08 9.87
C HIS A 36 5.81 5.03 9.72
N SER A 37 5.64 3.83 10.27
CA SER A 37 6.61 2.73 10.14
C SER A 37 6.84 2.28 8.69
N ILE A 38 5.89 2.55 7.78
CA ILE A 38 6.04 2.23 6.36
C ILE A 38 7.04 3.16 5.68
N ALA A 39 7.21 4.40 6.16
CA ALA A 39 8.18 5.34 5.58
C ALA A 39 9.62 4.83 5.68
N GLU A 40 10.00 4.23 6.81
CA GLU A 40 11.31 3.60 7.01
C GLU A 40 11.50 2.38 6.10
N SER A 41 10.47 1.54 5.98
CA SER A 41 10.53 0.37 5.10
C SER A 41 10.69 0.81 3.64
N ILE A 42 10.02 1.88 3.22
CA ILE A 42 10.10 2.41 1.88
C ILE A 42 11.47 3.02 1.59
N SER A 43 12.04 3.79 2.52
CA SER A 43 13.36 4.40 2.33
C SER A 43 14.46 3.37 2.13
N ILE A 44 14.30 2.17 2.71
CA ILE A 44 15.26 1.05 2.59
C ILE A 44 14.98 0.22 1.34
N LEU A 45 13.75 -0.30 1.18
CA LEU A 45 13.44 -1.30 0.16
C LEU A 45 13.34 -0.72 -1.25
N TYR A 46 12.94 0.55 -1.36
CA TYR A 46 12.72 1.21 -2.64
C TYR A 46 13.68 2.38 -2.88
N ALA A 47 14.79 2.44 -2.14
CA ALA A 47 15.80 3.52 -2.18
C ALA A 47 16.16 3.98 -3.60
N ASP A 48 16.35 3.02 -4.52
CA ASP A 48 16.78 3.27 -5.89
C ASP A 48 15.66 3.57 -6.89
N PHE A 49 14.40 3.47 -6.47
CA PHE A 49 13.26 3.63 -7.36
C PHE A 49 12.97 5.11 -7.59
N GLU A 50 12.44 5.42 -8.77
CA GLU A 50 12.07 6.79 -9.10
C GLU A 50 10.75 7.16 -8.43
N VAL A 51 10.75 8.32 -7.78
CA VAL A 51 9.58 9.03 -7.32
C VAL A 51 9.09 9.94 -8.43
N LEU A 52 7.82 9.77 -8.78
CA LEU A 52 7.12 10.51 -9.81
C LEU A 52 6.24 11.60 -9.19
N SER A 53 5.99 12.66 -9.96
CA SER A 53 5.00 13.67 -9.59
C SER A 53 3.60 13.12 -9.82
N SER A 54 2.73 13.22 -8.83
CA SER A 54 1.33 12.75 -8.88
C SER A 54 0.48 13.48 -9.90
N ASP A 55 0.85 14.71 -10.25
CA ASP A 55 -0.03 15.64 -10.94
C ASP A 55 0.09 15.54 -12.48
N GLU A 56 1.07 14.79 -12.98
CA GLU A 56 1.46 14.79 -14.40
C GLU A 56 1.45 13.39 -15.04
N LEU A 57 1.18 12.33 -14.28
CA LEU A 57 1.35 10.94 -14.74
C LEU A 57 0.12 10.07 -14.43
N PHE A 58 -0.22 9.21 -15.38
CA PHE A 58 -1.22 8.16 -15.18
C PHE A 58 -0.68 7.13 -14.19
N ILE A 59 -1.46 6.81 -13.16
CA ILE A 59 -1.08 5.86 -12.10
C ILE A 59 -1.75 4.51 -12.40
N ASP A 60 -0.95 3.45 -12.58
CA ASP A 60 -1.46 2.10 -12.85
C ASP A 60 -2.17 1.51 -11.62
N PHE A 61 -1.59 1.70 -10.44
CA PHE A 61 -2.09 1.12 -9.19
C PHE A 61 -2.12 2.11 -8.05
N HIS A 62 -3.30 2.29 -7.45
CA HIS A 62 -3.47 2.98 -6.17
C HIS A 62 -3.52 1.97 -5.03
N VAL A 63 -2.59 2.10 -4.09
CA VAL A 63 -2.44 1.20 -2.94
C VAL A 63 -2.66 2.01 -1.66
N SER A 64 -3.73 1.71 -0.94
CA SER A 64 -4.03 2.33 0.36
C SER A 64 -3.91 1.31 1.48
N ILE A 65 -3.15 1.65 2.53
CA ILE A 65 -2.97 0.84 3.73
C ILE A 65 -3.43 1.66 4.93
N ASP A 66 -4.68 1.44 5.32
CA ASP A 66 -5.31 2.15 6.43
C ASP A 66 -5.67 1.20 7.58
N PRO A 67 -5.67 1.68 8.83
CA PRO A 67 -6.25 0.92 9.93
C PRO A 67 -7.71 0.66 9.60
N ALA A 68 -8.14 -0.61 9.72
CA ALA A 68 -9.54 -0.93 9.59
C ALA A 68 -10.34 -0.09 10.59
N ASP A 69 -11.42 0.56 10.11
CA ASP A 69 -12.24 1.50 10.87
C ASP A 69 -12.47 1.06 12.33
N PHE A 70 -12.66 2.02 13.22
CA PHE A 70 -12.87 1.77 14.66
C PHE A 70 -13.97 0.74 14.98
N LEU A 71 -14.90 0.47 14.05
CA LEU A 71 -15.90 -0.60 14.14
C LEU A 71 -15.36 -2.02 13.87
N SER A 72 -14.32 -2.17 13.04
CA SER A 72 -13.62 -3.43 12.72
C SER A 72 -12.63 -3.86 13.81
N LYS A 73 -12.23 -2.92 14.68
CA LYS A 73 -11.18 -3.07 15.70
C LYS A 73 -11.40 -4.22 16.69
N TYR A 74 -12.64 -4.68 16.85
CA TYR A 74 -12.97 -5.81 17.73
C TYR A 74 -12.87 -7.19 17.06
N ILE A 75 -12.73 -7.28 15.74
CA ILE A 75 -12.86 -8.57 15.05
C ILE A 75 -11.54 -9.11 14.53
N ASN A 76 -10.57 -8.33 14.05
CA ASN A 76 -9.28 -8.90 13.61
C ASN A 76 -8.14 -7.87 13.50
N ARG A 77 -7.06 -8.07 14.28
CA ARG A 77 -5.75 -7.42 14.09
C ARG A 77 -5.05 -7.97 12.84
N LYS A 78 -5.54 -7.65 11.64
CA LYS A 78 -4.84 -7.98 10.39
C LYS A 78 -4.83 -6.75 9.49
N ALA A 79 -3.66 -6.41 8.96
CA ALA A 79 -3.54 -5.40 7.91
C ALA A 79 -4.40 -5.84 6.72
N GLN A 80 -5.28 -4.96 6.24
CA GLN A 80 -6.13 -5.21 5.09
C GLN A 80 -5.50 -4.54 3.87
N PHE A 81 -5.31 -5.29 2.79
CA PHE A 81 -4.79 -4.79 1.52
C PHE A 81 -5.97 -4.63 0.56
N PHE A 82 -6.16 -3.42 0.03
CA PHE A 82 -7.16 -3.12 -0.98
C PHE A 82 -6.47 -2.87 -2.32
N LEU A 83 -6.95 -3.55 -3.37
CA LEU A 83 -6.54 -3.30 -4.75
C LEU A 83 -7.73 -2.72 -5.49
N THR A 84 -7.72 -1.42 -5.74
CA THR A 84 -8.83 -0.73 -6.38
C THR A 84 -8.73 -0.88 -7.89
N ALA A 85 -9.38 -1.90 -8.45
CA ALA A 85 -9.67 -1.97 -9.89
C ALA A 85 -11.13 -1.57 -10.23
N PHE A 86 -12.02 -1.45 -9.23
CA PHE A 86 -13.45 -1.15 -9.41
C PHE A 86 -14.05 -0.43 -8.18
N PRO A 87 -15.17 0.31 -8.32
CA PRO A 87 -15.79 1.11 -7.24
C PRO A 87 -16.44 0.30 -6.10
N HIS A 88 -16.12 -0.99 -5.96
CA HIS A 88 -16.49 -1.80 -4.80
C HIS A 88 -15.23 -2.52 -4.30
N SER A 89 -14.64 -2.00 -3.23
CA SER A 89 -13.46 -2.56 -2.57
C SER A 89 -13.83 -3.87 -1.86
N VAL A 90 -13.41 -5.00 -2.42
CA VAL A 90 -13.55 -6.32 -1.79
C VAL A 90 -12.24 -6.63 -1.05
N PRO A 91 -12.24 -6.85 0.27
CA PRO A 91 -11.03 -7.19 1.00
C PRO A 91 -10.49 -8.55 0.53
N TYR A 92 -9.18 -8.60 0.22
CA TYR A 92 -8.52 -9.86 -0.08
C TYR A 92 -8.33 -10.66 1.21
N LEU A 93 -9.24 -11.61 1.49
CA LEU A 93 -9.01 -12.64 2.50
C LEU A 93 -8.28 -13.82 1.84
N PRO A 94 -7.06 -14.18 2.28
CA PRO A 94 -6.47 -15.45 1.87
C PRO A 94 -7.40 -16.56 2.36
N SER A 95 -8.03 -17.27 1.41
CA SER A 95 -8.84 -18.43 1.72
C SER A 95 -7.95 -19.45 2.41
N THR A 96 -8.29 -19.83 3.64
CA THR A 96 -7.70 -21.00 4.27
C THR A 96 -7.98 -22.19 3.34
N PRO A 97 -6.99 -23.04 3.04
CA PRO A 97 -7.24 -24.23 2.23
C PRO A 97 -8.23 -25.10 3.00
N ARG A 98 -9.41 -25.32 2.41
CA ARG A 98 -10.43 -26.24 2.91
C ARG A 98 -9.82 -27.63 2.89
N GLN A 99 -9.34 -28.11 4.03
CA GLN A 99 -8.94 -29.51 4.17
C GLN A 99 -10.21 -30.36 3.95
N SER A 100 -10.27 -31.04 2.80
CA SER A 100 -11.29 -32.05 2.56
C SER A 100 -10.99 -33.23 3.48
N LEU A 101 -11.77 -33.37 4.55
CA LEU A 101 -11.88 -34.66 5.23
C LEU A 101 -12.62 -35.60 4.27
N SER A 102 -11.86 -36.40 3.53
CA SER A 102 -12.33 -37.63 2.90
C SER A 102 -11.85 -38.78 3.77
N GLY A 103 -12.77 -39.57 4.32
CA GLY A 103 -12.44 -40.80 5.02
C GLY A 103 -13.39 -41.14 6.16
N ALA A 104 -14.56 -41.70 5.81
CA ALA A 104 -15.22 -42.80 6.52
C ALA A 104 -16.29 -43.39 5.59
#